data_AF-A0A3M1BXE5-F1
#
_entry.id   AF-A0A3M1BXE5-F1
#
_cell.length_a   1.000
_cell.length_b   1.000
_cell.length_c   1.000
_cell.angle_alpha   90.00
_cell.angle_beta   90.00
_cell.angle_gamma   90.00
#
_symmetry.space_group_name_H-M   'P 1'
#
loop_
_entity.id
_entity.type
_entity.pdbx_description
1 polymer ?
#
loop_
_entity_poly.entity_id
_entity_poly.type
_entity_poly.pdbx_seq_one_letter_code
_entity_poly.pdbx_strand_id
1 'polypeptide(L)'
;DITFPQLQRSPSETEAEYQERARKFLQDTAQDIAENISKGVLLHFEGTQVEFKEVSASAGGLKEVLQTIEKWLIEGAKGQPALLGFSEGYTETWATVSLHIFVSQLKNYQRLVERFLEYVYKLHLTLRGYDVSDVNVSFAEPPDFRVKEKEEVIKLRAESIATLLQAGVISAEEARKLLEEVL
;
A
#
# COMPACT_ATOMS: atom_id res chain seq x y z
N ASP A 1 -25.65 -27.32 -17.18
CA ASP A 1 -27.03 -27.46 -17.67
C ASP A 1 -27.65 -28.72 -17.09
N ILE A 2 -28.75 -28.58 -16.36
CA ILE A 2 -29.46 -29.71 -15.75
C ILE A 2 -30.77 -29.86 -16.52
N THR A 3 -30.92 -30.96 -17.25
CA THR A 3 -32.17 -31.33 -17.92
C THR A 3 -32.89 -32.38 -17.09
N PHE A 4 -34.08 -32.04 -16.60
CA PHE A 4 -34.93 -32.97 -15.85
C PHE A 4 -35.87 -33.72 -16.80
N PRO A 5 -36.05 -35.04 -16.65
CA PRO A 5 -37.06 -35.77 -17.42
C PRO A 5 -38.47 -35.28 -17.02
N GLN A 6 -39.35 -35.15 -18.01
CA GLN A 6 -40.74 -34.76 -17.75
C GLN A 6 -41.53 -35.95 -17.20
N LEU A 7 -42.28 -35.73 -16.11
CA LEU A 7 -43.17 -36.73 -15.53
C LEU A 7 -44.24 -37.14 -16.56
N GLN A 8 -44.50 -38.43 -16.71
CA GLN A 8 -45.58 -38.89 -17.59
C GLN A 8 -46.95 -38.50 -17.00
N ARG A 9 -47.87 -38.04 -17.85
CA ARG A 9 -49.25 -37.70 -17.44
C ARG A 9 -50.01 -38.96 -17.05
N SER A 10 -50.71 -38.91 -15.92
CA SER A 10 -51.66 -39.96 -15.56
C SER A 10 -52.92 -39.84 -16.42
N PRO A 11 -53.59 -40.94 -16.84
CA PRO A 11 -54.74 -40.91 -17.75
C PRO A 11 -55.98 -40.14 -17.23
N SER A 12 -56.04 -39.82 -15.94
CA SER A 12 -57.21 -39.22 -15.27
C SER A 12 -56.92 -37.88 -14.59
N GLU A 13 -55.86 -37.18 -14.98
CA GLU A 13 -55.40 -35.95 -14.31
C GLU A 13 -55.69 -34.70 -15.14
N THR A 14 -56.19 -33.66 -14.49
CA THR A 14 -56.46 -32.36 -15.13
C THR A 14 -55.14 -31.63 -15.38
N GLU A 15 -55.06 -30.79 -16.42
CA GLU A 15 -53.87 -30.00 -16.76
C GLU A 15 -53.26 -29.25 -15.56
N ALA A 16 -54.11 -28.71 -14.68
CA ALA A 16 -53.70 -27.98 -13.48
C ALA A 16 -53.06 -28.89 -12.41
N GLU A 17 -53.62 -30.07 -12.18
CA GLU A 17 -53.13 -31.05 -11.19
C GLU A 17 -51.76 -31.60 -11.59
N TYR A 18 -51.57 -31.83 -12.90
CA TYR A 18 -50.28 -32.24 -13.46
C TYR A 18 -49.18 -31.20 -13.24
N GLN A 19 -49.50 -29.90 -13.44
CA GLN A 19 -48.54 -28.82 -13.23
C GLN A 19 -48.18 -28.65 -11.75
N GLU A 20 -49.13 -28.81 -10.84
CA GLU A 20 -48.85 -28.79 -9.41
C GLU A 20 -47.98 -29.97 -8.96
N ARG A 21 -48.26 -31.18 -9.45
CA ARG A 21 -47.42 -32.35 -9.17
C ARG A 21 -46.01 -32.18 -9.72
N ALA A 22 -45.87 -31.68 -10.94
CA ALA A 22 -44.57 -31.43 -11.54
C ALA A 22 -43.77 -30.37 -10.76
N ARG A 23 -44.42 -29.31 -10.29
CA ARG A 23 -43.77 -28.28 -9.45
C ARG A 23 -43.32 -28.83 -8.10
N LYS A 24 -44.17 -29.63 -7.43
CA LYS A 24 -43.81 -30.26 -6.16
C LYS A 24 -42.64 -31.23 -6.32
N PHE A 25 -42.68 -32.08 -7.34
CA PHE A 25 -41.58 -33.00 -7.66
C PHE A 25 -40.25 -32.28 -7.93
N LEU A 26 -40.28 -31.15 -8.66
CA LEU A 26 -39.08 -30.34 -8.90
C LEU A 26 -38.56 -29.68 -7.61
N GLN A 27 -39.45 -29.22 -6.72
CA GLN A 27 -39.07 -28.67 -5.42
C GLN A 27 -38.45 -29.72 -4.51
N ASP A 28 -39.08 -30.89 -4.39
CA ASP A 28 -38.60 -32.00 -3.58
C ASP A 28 -37.23 -32.49 -4.11
N THR A 29 -37.10 -32.64 -5.43
CA THR A 29 -35.83 -33.02 -6.06
C THR A 29 -34.74 -31.97 -5.86
N ALA A 30 -35.08 -30.67 -5.93
CA ALA A 30 -34.11 -29.60 -5.68
C ALA A 30 -33.64 -29.59 -4.22
N GLN A 31 -34.55 -29.88 -3.28
CA GLN A 31 -34.23 -29.98 -1.87
C GLN A 31 -33.36 -31.21 -1.56
N ASP A 32 -33.69 -32.37 -2.14
CA ASP A 32 -32.88 -33.59 -2.04
C ASP A 32 -31.48 -33.39 -2.63
N ILE A 33 -31.36 -32.70 -3.77
CA ILE A 33 -30.06 -32.38 -4.38
C ILE A 33 -29.27 -31.43 -3.47
N ALA A 34 -29.89 -30.38 -2.93
CA ALA A 34 -29.21 -29.42 -2.05
C ALA A 34 -28.67 -30.11 -0.77
N GLU A 35 -29.46 -31.00 -0.16
CA GLU A 35 -29.04 -31.75 1.01
C GLU A 35 -27.96 -32.79 0.68
N ASN A 36 -28.05 -33.48 -0.45
CA ASN A 36 -27.12 -34.54 -0.81
C ASN A 36 -25.80 -34.02 -1.39
N ILE A 37 -25.78 -32.85 -2.06
CA ILE A 37 -24.55 -32.14 -2.44
C ILE A 37 -23.67 -31.87 -1.22
N SER A 38 -24.27 -31.47 -0.09
CA SER A 38 -23.52 -31.23 1.16
C SER A 38 -22.90 -32.51 1.75
N LYS A 39 -23.43 -33.67 1.39
CA LYS A 39 -22.98 -35.01 1.82
C LYS A 39 -22.07 -35.71 0.80
N GLY A 40 -21.76 -35.05 -0.32
CA GLY A 40 -20.88 -35.59 -1.37
C GLY A 40 -21.50 -36.72 -2.20
N VAL A 41 -22.81 -36.93 -2.12
CA VAL A 41 -23.53 -37.95 -2.91
C VAL A 41 -24.49 -37.21 -3.83
N LEU A 42 -24.39 -37.42 -5.14
CA LEU A 42 -25.33 -36.82 -6.10
C LEU A 42 -26.18 -37.92 -6.73
N LEU A 43 -27.44 -37.99 -6.31
CA LEU A 43 -28.43 -38.87 -6.92
C LEU A 43 -28.95 -38.18 -8.19
N HIS A 44 -28.72 -38.80 -9.34
CA HIS A 44 -29.26 -38.33 -10.62
C HIS A 44 -30.22 -39.38 -11.19
N PHE A 45 -31.24 -38.93 -11.91
CA PHE A 45 -32.12 -39.84 -12.65
C PHE A 45 -31.39 -40.44 -13.86
N GLU A 46 -31.84 -41.61 -14.30
CA GLU A 46 -31.34 -42.28 -15.50
C GLU A 46 -31.62 -41.40 -16.72
N GLY A 47 -30.55 -40.90 -17.38
CA GLY A 47 -30.63 -39.95 -18.50
C GLY A 47 -30.19 -38.51 -18.21
N THR A 48 -29.90 -38.15 -16.95
CA THR A 48 -29.38 -36.82 -16.60
C THR A 48 -27.84 -36.83 -16.60
N GLN A 49 -27.21 -36.02 -17.45
CA GLN A 49 -25.77 -35.75 -17.38
C GLN A 49 -25.51 -34.70 -16.30
N VAL A 50 -24.69 -35.05 -15.32
CA VAL A 50 -24.27 -34.11 -14.26
C VAL A 50 -22.77 -33.90 -14.38
N GLU A 51 -22.39 -32.69 -14.76
CA GLU A 51 -21.00 -32.26 -14.85
C GLU A 51 -20.66 -31.45 -13.58
N PHE A 52 -19.84 -32.02 -12.70
CA PHE A 52 -19.35 -31.31 -11.50
C PHE A 52 -18.28 -30.32 -11.93
N LYS A 53 -18.66 -29.06 -12.15
CA LYS A 53 -17.69 -27.97 -12.27
C LYS A 53 -17.26 -27.58 -10.86
N GLU A 54 -16.07 -28.03 -10.45
CA GLU A 54 -15.40 -27.44 -9.29
C GLU A 54 -15.29 -25.94 -9.54
N VAL A 55 -16.14 -25.16 -8.88
CA VAL A 55 -15.87 -23.75 -8.64
C VAL A 55 -14.84 -23.73 -7.52
N SER A 56 -13.60 -24.11 -7.83
CA SER A 56 -12.49 -23.79 -6.94
C SER A 56 -12.51 -22.26 -6.80
N ALA A 57 -12.76 -21.77 -5.59
CA ALA A 57 -12.69 -20.34 -5.30
C ALA A 57 -11.33 -19.86 -5.82
N SER A 58 -11.35 -18.97 -6.81
CA SER A 58 -10.16 -18.53 -7.53
C SER A 58 -9.13 -17.98 -6.55
N ALA A 59 -8.14 -18.80 -6.18
CA ALA A 59 -7.05 -18.40 -5.29
C ALA A 59 -6.06 -17.42 -5.96
N GLY A 60 -6.19 -17.21 -7.28
CA GLY A 60 -5.51 -16.13 -7.98
C GLY A 60 -6.11 -14.79 -7.56
N GLY A 61 -5.32 -13.95 -6.88
CA GLY A 61 -5.79 -12.69 -6.30
C GLY A 61 -5.54 -12.59 -4.79
N LEU A 62 -5.41 -13.73 -4.08
CA LEU A 62 -5.23 -13.70 -2.62
C LEU A 62 -3.88 -13.10 -2.22
N LYS A 63 -2.83 -13.36 -3.00
CA LYS A 63 -1.48 -12.83 -2.77
C LYS A 63 -1.49 -11.29 -2.87
N GLU A 64 -2.13 -10.76 -3.90
CA GLU A 64 -2.24 -9.33 -4.16
C GLU A 64 -3.04 -8.62 -3.05
N VAL A 65 -4.12 -9.25 -2.58
CA VAL A 65 -4.91 -8.74 -1.44
C VAL A 65 -4.09 -8.71 -0.16
N LEU A 66 -3.37 -9.79 0.15
CA LEU A 66 -2.51 -9.86 1.33
C LEU A 66 -1.39 -8.81 1.28
N GLN A 67 -0.72 -8.65 0.15
CA GLN A 67 0.31 -7.63 -0.05
C GLN A 67 -0.23 -6.20 0.14
N THR A 68 -1.46 -5.95 -0.31
CA THR A 68 -2.11 -4.65 -0.13
C THR A 68 -2.42 -4.38 1.35
N ILE A 69 -2.90 -5.39 2.08
CA ILE A 69 -3.19 -5.30 3.51
C ILE A 69 -1.90 -5.05 4.30
N GLU A 70 -0.82 -5.77 3.99
CA GLU A 70 0.49 -5.58 4.61
C GLU A 70 1.00 -4.14 4.40
N LYS A 71 0.87 -3.62 3.18
CA LYS A 71 1.24 -2.24 2.85
C LYS A 71 0.45 -1.23 3.69
N TRP A 72 -0.87 -1.37 3.77
CA TRP A 72 -1.72 -0.48 4.57
C TRP A 72 -1.44 -0.55 6.06
N LEU A 73 -1.15 -1.74 6.58
CA LEU A 73 -0.79 -1.92 7.98
C LEU A 73 0.49 -1.15 8.32
N ILE A 74 1.50 -1.24 7.46
CA ILE A 74 2.79 -0.54 7.61
C ILE A 74 2.61 0.98 7.52
N GLU A 75 1.91 1.45 6.49
CA GLU A 75 1.64 2.88 6.30
C GLU A 75 0.82 3.44 7.46
N GLY A 76 -0.15 2.68 7.97
CA GLY A 76 -0.94 3.01 9.16
C GLY A 76 -0.09 3.15 10.42
N ALA A 77 0.97 2.34 10.56
CA ALA A 77 1.95 2.45 11.64
C ALA A 77 2.97 3.59 11.45
N LYS A 78 2.76 4.47 10.45
CA LYS A 78 3.72 5.51 10.02
C LYS A 78 5.06 4.92 9.56
N GLY A 79 5.08 3.64 9.23
CA GLY A 79 6.21 2.98 8.57
C GLY A 79 6.16 3.27 7.07
N GLN A 80 7.33 3.19 6.43
CA GLN A 80 7.44 3.34 4.98
C GLN A 80 7.73 1.98 4.35
N PRO A 81 6.81 1.38 3.58
CA PRO A 81 6.96 0.03 3.03
C PRO A 81 8.23 -0.16 2.19
N ALA A 82 8.62 0.87 1.44
CA ALA A 82 9.85 0.87 0.64
C ALA A 82 11.13 0.74 1.48
N LEU A 83 11.11 1.15 2.76
CA LEU A 83 12.24 0.99 3.68
C LEU A 83 12.24 -0.39 4.36
N LEU A 84 11.08 -1.04 4.45
CA LEU A 84 10.91 -2.32 5.14
C LEU A 84 11.02 -3.54 4.20
N GLY A 85 11.41 -3.32 2.94
CA GLY A 85 11.60 -4.40 1.97
C GLY A 85 10.33 -4.93 1.32
N PHE A 86 9.18 -4.27 1.53
CA PHE A 86 7.92 -4.58 0.83
C PHE A 86 7.95 -3.96 -0.57
N SER A 87 8.94 -4.32 -1.39
CA SER A 87 9.24 -3.68 -2.66
C SER A 87 8.81 -4.51 -3.86
N GLU A 88 7.51 -4.61 -4.11
CA GLU A 88 7.06 -4.89 -5.48
C GLU A 88 6.92 -3.54 -6.21
N GLY A 89 7.87 -3.23 -7.09
CA GLY A 89 7.80 -2.07 -8.00
C GLY A 89 8.43 -0.76 -7.54
N TYR A 90 9.16 -0.72 -6.42
CA TYR A 90 9.89 0.49 -6.02
C TYR A 90 11.25 0.57 -6.73
N THR A 91 11.52 1.68 -7.40
CA THR A 91 12.85 2.02 -7.94
C THR A 91 13.73 2.59 -6.83
N GLU A 92 15.05 2.56 -7.02
CA GLU A 92 16.02 3.19 -6.11
C GLU A 92 15.68 4.66 -5.85
N THR A 93 15.29 5.40 -6.88
CA THR A 93 14.80 6.78 -6.77
C THR A 93 13.63 6.92 -5.80
N TRP A 94 12.66 5.98 -5.85
CA TRP A 94 11.48 6.02 -4.99
C TRP A 94 11.83 5.69 -3.52
N ALA A 95 12.79 4.78 -3.31
CA ALA A 95 13.33 4.47 -1.98
C ALA A 95 14.05 5.68 -1.36
N THR A 96 14.81 6.43 -2.14
CA THR A 96 15.48 7.67 -1.67
C THR A 96 14.48 8.75 -1.27
N VAL A 97 13.42 8.97 -2.07
CA VAL A 97 12.35 9.91 -1.73
C VAL A 97 11.62 9.48 -0.45
N SER A 98 11.31 8.18 -0.35
CA SER A 98 10.69 7.56 0.83
C SER A 98 11.51 7.77 2.11
N LEU A 99 12.82 7.58 2.01
CA LEU A 99 13.75 7.81 3.11
C LEU A 99 13.75 9.29 3.56
N HIS A 100 13.68 10.22 2.62
CA HIS A 100 13.62 11.65 2.94
C HIS A 100 12.34 12.03 3.70
N ILE A 101 11.19 11.49 3.28
CA ILE A 101 9.92 11.69 3.99
C ILE A 101 10.02 11.13 5.41
N PHE A 102 10.56 9.92 5.56
CA PHE A 102 10.76 9.28 6.86
C PHE A 102 11.67 10.09 7.78
N VAL A 103 12.82 10.56 7.28
CA VAL A 103 13.75 11.42 8.03
C VAL A 103 13.09 12.73 8.44
N SER A 104 12.28 13.33 7.56
CA SER A 104 11.55 14.57 7.88
C SER A 104 10.52 14.36 8.99
N GLN A 105 9.81 13.23 8.98
CA GLN A 105 8.91 12.85 10.06
C GLN A 105 9.68 12.64 11.37
N LEU A 106 10.82 11.96 11.33
CA LEU A 106 11.69 11.76 12.48
C LEU A 106 12.16 13.09 13.09
N LYS A 107 12.60 14.05 12.26
CA LYS A 107 13.00 15.39 12.71
C LYS A 107 11.86 16.13 13.42
N ASN A 108 10.62 15.97 12.95
CA ASN A 108 9.47 16.58 13.62
C ASN A 108 9.25 16.00 15.03
N TYR A 109 9.42 14.70 15.22
CA TYR A 109 9.36 14.09 16.55
C TYR A 109 10.54 14.52 17.43
N GLN A 110 11.76 14.52 16.88
CA GLN A 110 12.95 14.99 17.58
C GLN A 110 12.75 16.41 18.11
N ARG A 111 12.22 17.32 17.29
CA ARG A 111 11.95 18.71 17.72
C ARG A 111 10.99 18.82 18.90
N LEU A 112 9.99 17.94 19.00
CA LEU A 112 9.10 17.91 20.16
C LEU A 112 9.84 17.41 21.41
N VAL A 113 10.69 16.40 21.25
CA VAL A 113 11.51 15.86 22.34
C VAL A 113 12.56 16.87 22.80
N GLU A 114 13.22 17.58 21.87
CA GLU A 114 14.16 18.68 22.15
C GLU A 114 13.49 19.70 23.07
N ARG A 115 12.36 20.27 22.66
CA ARG A 115 11.62 21.27 23.47
C ARG A 115 11.26 20.78 24.86
N PHE A 116 10.84 19.52 24.97
CA PHE A 116 10.54 18.92 26.26
C PHE A 116 11.79 18.81 27.14
N LEU A 117 12.90 18.34 26.57
CA LEU A 117 14.17 18.22 27.28
C LEU A 117 14.73 19.60 27.68
N GLU A 118 14.70 20.59 26.79
CA GLU A 118 15.08 21.97 27.07
C GLU A 118 14.32 22.53 28.28
N TYR A 119 13.00 22.33 28.32
CA TYR A 119 12.17 22.73 29.45
C TYR A 119 12.58 22.02 30.76
N VAL A 120 12.74 20.69 30.72
CA VAL A 120 13.11 19.90 31.91
C VAL A 120 14.50 20.28 32.43
N TYR A 121 15.48 20.42 31.54
CA TYR A 121 16.84 20.81 31.91
C TYR A 121 16.89 22.23 32.44
N LYS A 122 16.17 23.16 31.81
CA LYS A 122 16.05 24.53 32.31
C LYS A 122 15.47 24.53 33.72
N LEU A 123 14.35 23.84 33.94
CA LEU A 123 13.74 23.71 35.26
C LEU A 123 14.72 23.13 36.30
N HIS A 124 15.41 22.05 35.95
CA HIS A 124 16.39 21.42 36.86
C HIS A 124 17.55 22.36 37.21
N LEU A 125 18.09 23.10 36.24
CA LEU A 125 19.17 24.07 36.47
C LEU A 125 18.68 25.25 37.32
N THR A 126 17.47 25.76 37.06
CA THR A 126 16.86 26.83 37.87
C THR A 126 16.63 26.39 39.31
N LEU A 127 16.11 25.18 39.54
CA LEU A 127 15.89 24.63 40.88
C LEU A 127 17.21 24.44 41.66
N ARG A 128 18.30 24.17 40.95
CA ARG A 128 19.64 24.05 41.55
C ARG A 128 20.30 25.40 41.83
N GLY A 129 19.63 26.51 41.49
CA GLY A 129 20.10 27.87 41.75
C GLY A 129 21.04 28.42 40.68
N TYR A 130 21.15 27.77 39.52
CA TYR A 130 21.84 28.35 38.38
C TYR A 130 20.95 29.36 37.67
N ASP A 131 21.49 30.56 37.41
CA ASP A 131 20.82 31.57 36.59
C ASP A 131 21.08 31.26 35.11
N VAL A 132 20.12 30.61 34.46
CA VAL A 132 20.21 30.16 33.06
C VAL A 132 19.07 30.76 32.27
N SER A 133 19.40 31.60 31.30
CA SER A 133 18.42 32.25 30.43
C SER A 133 17.79 31.26 29.44
N ASP A 134 18.59 30.35 28.88
CA ASP A 134 18.14 29.38 27.88
C ASP A 134 18.95 28.08 27.89
N VAL A 135 18.31 26.99 27.48
CA VAL A 135 18.94 25.68 27.31
C VAL A 135 18.54 25.16 25.94
N ASN A 136 19.54 24.79 25.13
CA ASN A 136 19.34 24.24 23.80
C ASN A 136 19.74 22.76 23.80
N VAL A 137 18.87 21.91 23.25
CA VAL A 137 19.14 20.49 23.05
C VAL A 137 19.02 20.21 21.56
N SER A 138 20.06 19.62 20.97
CA SER A 138 20.07 19.21 19.57
C SER A 138 20.37 17.73 19.41
N PHE A 139 19.65 17.07 18.50
CA PHE A 139 20.02 15.75 18.02
C PHE A 139 21.06 15.83 16.89
N ALA A 140 21.90 14.81 16.78
CA ALA A 140 22.80 14.67 15.65
C ALA A 140 22.00 14.60 14.34
N GLU A 141 22.48 15.26 13.29
CA GLU A 141 21.80 15.23 12.01
C GLU A 141 21.80 13.80 11.45
N PRO A 142 20.64 13.34 10.93
CA PRO A 142 20.58 12.07 10.24
C PRO A 142 21.45 12.13 8.97
N PRO A 143 22.05 11.00 8.55
CA PRO A 143 22.93 10.95 7.39
C PRO A 143 22.23 11.51 6.15
N ASP A 144 22.92 12.39 5.42
CA ASP A 144 22.44 12.94 4.17
C ASP A 144 22.75 11.97 3.02
N PHE A 145 21.71 11.39 2.43
CA PHE A 145 21.85 10.44 1.32
C PHE A 145 22.02 11.14 -0.04
N ARG A 146 21.91 12.48 -0.11
CA ARG A 146 21.99 13.27 -1.34
C ARG A 146 23.27 14.10 -1.46
N VAL A 147 24.32 13.79 -0.69
CA VAL A 147 25.59 14.53 -0.76
C VAL A 147 26.13 14.57 -2.21
N LYS A 148 26.08 13.44 -2.91
CA LYS A 148 26.49 13.35 -4.32
C LYS A 148 25.64 14.23 -5.24
N GLU A 149 24.31 14.18 -5.11
CA GLU A 149 23.42 15.01 -5.93
C GLU A 149 23.59 16.50 -5.65
N LYS A 150 23.83 16.90 -4.40
CA LYS A 150 24.14 18.29 -4.05
C LYS A 150 25.45 18.74 -4.69
N GLU A 151 26.49 17.92 -4.62
CA GLU A 151 27.77 18.19 -5.29
C GLU A 151 27.63 18.24 -6.81
N GLU A 152 26.80 17.38 -7.41
CA GLU A 152 26.48 17.41 -8.84
C GLU A 152 25.72 18.67 -9.24
N VAL A 153 24.75 19.11 -8.44
CA VAL A 153 24.03 20.37 -8.69
C VAL A 153 24.98 21.57 -8.60
N ILE A 154 25.90 21.58 -7.64
CA ILE A 154 26.92 22.63 -7.51
C ILE A 154 27.84 22.62 -8.73
N LYS A 155 28.32 21.45 -9.16
CA LYS A 155 29.13 21.30 -10.38
C LYS A 155 28.38 21.79 -11.62
N LEU A 156 27.14 21.37 -11.82
CA LEU A 156 26.33 21.77 -12.97
C LEU A 156 26.09 23.28 -13.01
N ARG A 157 25.85 23.90 -11.84
CA ARG A 157 25.72 25.36 -11.73
C ARG A 157 27.03 26.07 -12.07
N ALA A 158 28.15 25.60 -11.55
CA ALA A 158 29.46 26.15 -11.87
C ALA A 158 29.80 26.01 -13.36
N GLU A 159 29.49 24.86 -13.97
CA GLU A 159 29.62 24.62 -15.41
C GLU A 159 28.72 25.54 -16.23
N SER A 160 27.47 25.74 -15.81
CA SER A 160 26.55 26.67 -16.47
C SER A 160 27.09 28.10 -16.44
N ILE A 161 27.61 28.57 -15.30
CA ILE A 161 28.23 29.90 -15.20
C ILE A 161 29.46 29.99 -16.12
N ALA A 162 30.30 28.96 -16.16
CA ALA A 162 31.45 28.91 -17.05
C ALA A 162 31.04 28.97 -18.54
N THR A 163 29.97 28.28 -18.94
CA THR A 163 29.46 28.33 -20.33
C THR A 163 28.91 29.71 -20.68
N LEU A 164 28.21 30.38 -19.76
CA LEU A 164 27.69 31.75 -19.97
C LEU A 164 28.83 32.76 -20.12
N LEU A 165 29.92 32.60 -19.37
CA LEU A 165 31.12 33.42 -19.48
C LEU A 165 31.85 33.18 -20.81
N GLN A 166 32.01 31.92 -21.23
CA GLN A 166 32.61 31.57 -22.52
C GLN A 166 31.78 32.07 -23.72
N ALA A 167 30.45 32.05 -23.59
CA ALA A 167 29.53 32.60 -24.59
C ALA A 167 29.49 34.14 -24.60
N GLY A 168 30.16 34.80 -23.65
CA GLY A 168 30.20 36.25 -23.54
C GLY A 168 28.88 36.88 -23.08
N VAL A 169 27.97 36.10 -22.51
CA VAL A 169 26.66 36.56 -22.02
C VAL A 169 26.80 37.29 -20.69
N ILE A 170 27.77 36.90 -19.87
CA ILE A 170 28.08 37.51 -18.58
C ILE A 170 29.54 37.97 -18.53
N SER A 171 29.81 39.02 -17.75
CA SER A 171 31.17 39.50 -17.50
C SER A 171 31.92 38.62 -16.49
N ALA A 172 33.25 38.71 -16.49
CA ALA A 172 34.09 38.00 -15.51
C ALA A 172 33.79 38.41 -14.06
N GLU A 173 33.40 39.67 -13.83
CA GLU A 173 33.00 40.19 -12.52
C GLU A 173 31.68 39.57 -12.04
N GLU A 174 30.71 39.41 -12.94
CA GLU A 174 29.39 38.82 -12.64
C GLU A 174 29.49 37.31 -12.42
N ALA A 175 30.29 36.61 -13.23
CA ALA A 175 30.53 35.18 -13.05
C ALA A 175 31.17 34.88 -11.69
N ARG A 176 32.09 35.74 -11.22
CA ARG A 176 32.73 35.61 -9.92
C ARG A 176 31.74 35.76 -8.77
N LYS A 177 30.86 36.76 -8.81
CA LYS A 177 29.79 36.93 -7.80
C LYS A 177 28.84 35.72 -7.76
N LEU A 178 28.42 35.24 -8.92
CA LEU A 178 27.52 34.09 -9.00
C LEU A 178 28.17 32.79 -8.50
N LEU A 179 29.48 32.62 -8.69
CA LEU A 179 30.22 31.48 -8.12
C LEU A 179 30.38 31.58 -6.60
N GLU A 180 30.58 32.78 -6.06
CA GLU A 180 30.65 33.02 -4.60
C GLU A 180 29.30 32.77 -3.90
N GLU A 181 28.16 32.88 -4.60
CA GLU A 181 26.84 32.54 -4.06
C GLU A 181 26.48 31.05 -4.13
N VAL A 182 27.18 30.27 -4.96
CA VAL A 182 26.90 28.84 -5.21
C VAL A 182 27.73 27.91 -4.32
N LEU A 183 28.89 28.37 -3.84
CA LEU A 183 29.81 27.67 -2.94
C LEU A 183 29.50 27.96 -1.47
#